data_AF-A0A382X206-F1
#
_entry.id   AF-A0A382X206-F1
#
_cell.length_a   1.000
_cell.length_b   1.000
_cell.length_c   1.000
_cell.angle_alpha   90.00
_cell.angle_beta   90.00
_cell.angle_gamma   90.00
#
_symmetry.space_group_name_H-M   'P 1'
#
loop_
_entity.id
_entity.type
_entity.pdbx_description
1 polymer ?
#
loop_
_entity_poly.entity_id
_entity_poly.type
_entity_poly.pdbx_seq_one_letter_code
_entity_poly.pdbx_strand_id
1 'polypeptide(L)' 'MDCTGSIKIAVKTRYLGEQSGADKNRYAFAYTIEITNLGSEMVKLLNRRWLITDDNNKVEEVIGEGVVGQQPEI' A
#
# COMPACT_ATOMS: atom_id res chain seq x y z
N MET A 1 -9.04 -1.28 23.69
CA MET A 1 -9.62 -0.43 22.64
C MET A 1 -9.01 -0.90 21.35
N ASP A 2 -9.82 -1.44 20.45
CA ASP A 2 -9.36 -2.04 19.21
C ASP A 2 -9.19 -0.93 18.16
N CYS A 3 -7.94 -0.53 17.88
CA CYS A 3 -7.61 0.64 17.04
C CYS A 3 -7.89 0.40 15.55
N THR A 4 -8.22 -0.83 15.16
CA THR A 4 -8.54 -1.22 13.78
C THR A 4 -9.87 -0.67 13.29
N GLY A 5 -10.81 -0.36 14.19
CA GLY A 5 -12.10 0.23 13.82
C GLY A 5 -12.04 1.72 13.44
N SER A 6 -11.01 2.44 13.90
CA SER A 6 -10.88 3.88 13.68
C SER A 6 -10.03 4.25 12.48
N ILE A 7 -9.21 3.35 11.94
CA ILE A 7 -8.38 3.66 10.77
C ILE A 7 -9.03 3.13 9.50
N LYS A 8 -9.46 4.04 8.64
CA LYS A 8 -10.01 3.71 7.33
C LYS A 8 -8.90 3.74 6.28
N ILE A 9 -8.81 2.68 5.49
CA ILE A 9 -7.89 2.58 4.36
C ILE A 9 -8.71 2.52 3.08
N ALA A 10 -8.42 3.41 2.13
CA ALA A 10 -8.96 3.35 0.78
C ALA A 10 -7.82 3.23 -0.23
N VAL A 11 -7.99 2.38 -1.25
CA VAL A 11 -6.96 2.11 -2.25
C VAL A 11 -7.54 2.30 -3.64
N LYS A 12 -6.82 3.03 -4.48
CA LYS A 12 -7.08 3.13 -5.92
C LYS A 12 -5.89 2.58 -6.67
N THR A 13 -6.12 1.67 -7.60
CA THR A 13 -5.07 1.09 -8.44
C THR A 13 -5.24 1.54 -9.89
N ARG A 14 -4.14 1.61 -10.63
CA ARG A 14 -4.14 1.87 -12.07
C ARG A 14 -3.03 1.10 -12.75
N TYR A 15 -3.35 0.56 -13.93
CA TYR A 15 -2.36 -0.03 -14.82
C TYR A 15 -1.59 1.06 -15.57
N LEU A 16 -0.27 0.90 -15.70
CA LEU A 16 0.63 1.83 -16.37
C LEU A 16 1.08 1.25 -17.71
N GLY A 17 0.22 1.37 -18.72
CA GLY A 17 0.47 0.81 -20.05
C GLY A 17 1.80 1.26 -20.68
N GLU A 18 2.14 2.54 -20.56
CA GLU A 18 3.38 3.11 -21.11
C GLU A 18 4.66 2.57 -20.43
N GLN A 19 4.55 2.10 -19.19
CA GLN A 19 5.67 1.50 -18.44
C GLN A 19 5.65 -0.03 -18.52
N SER A 20 4.66 -0.60 -19.20
CA SER A 20 4.46 -2.03 -19.35
C SER A 20 4.91 -2.48 -20.73
N GLY A 21 5.37 -3.72 -20.81
CA GLY A 21 5.68 -4.42 -22.06
C GLY A 21 4.99 -5.76 -22.02
N ALA A 22 3.73 -5.81 -22.45
CA ALA A 22 2.93 -7.03 -22.45
C ALA A 22 3.57 -8.13 -23.31
N ASP A 23 4.26 -7.73 -24.39
CA ASP A 23 5.10 -8.60 -25.24
C ASP A 23 6.26 -9.27 -24.48
N LYS A 24 6.68 -8.69 -23.35
CA LYS A 24 7.78 -9.17 -22.51
C LYS A 24 7.31 -9.63 -21.13
N ASN A 25 6.00 -9.88 -20.96
CA ASN A 25 5.37 -10.24 -19.69
C ASN A 25 5.76 -9.29 -18.53
N ARG A 26 5.84 -7.98 -18.81
CA ARG A 26 6.13 -6.95 -17.80
C ARG A 26 4.94 -6.02 -17.65
N TYR A 27 4.37 -5.98 -16.45
CA TYR A 27 3.18 -5.20 -16.15
C TYR A 27 3.46 -4.27 -14.96
N ALA A 28 3.35 -2.97 -15.20
CA ALA A 28 3.55 -1.94 -14.19
C ALA A 28 2.19 -1.45 -13.68
N PHE A 29 2.07 -1.30 -12.37
CA PHE A 29 0.88 -0.78 -11.71
C PHE A 29 1.27 0.32 -10.73
N ALA A 30 0.44 1.35 -10.62
CA ALA A 30 0.51 2.31 -9.53
C ALA A 30 -0.68 2.12 -8.60
N TYR A 31 -0.48 2.44 -7.34
CA TYR A 31 -1.53 2.51 -6.34
C TYR A 31 -1.47 3.84 -5.58
N THR A 32 -2.63 4.32 -5.16
CA THR A 32 -2.79 5.45 -4.27
C THR A 32 -3.54 4.97 -3.05
N ILE A 33 -2.93 5.13 -1.88
CA ILE A 33 -3.50 4.70 -0.59
C ILE A 33 -3.85 5.96 0.19
N GLU A 34 -5.10 6.04 0.60
CA GLU A 34 -5.59 7.06 1.51
C GLU A 34 -5.80 6.41 2.88
N ILE A 35 -5.18 7.00 3.90
CA ILE A 35 -5.25 6.54 5.28
C ILE A 35 -5.95 7.64 6.07
N THR A 36 -7.10 7.33 6.64
CA THR A 36 -7.91 8.29 7.39
C THR A 36 -8.06 7.81 8.83
N ASN A 37 -7.66 8.64 9.78
CA ASN A 37 -7.99 8.43 11.19
C ASN A 37 -9.39 8.98 11.46
N LEU A 38 -10.31 8.08 11.82
CA LEU A 38 -11.69 8.36 12.26
C LEU A 38 -11.81 8.36 13.79
N GLY A 39 -10.70 8.11 14.49
CA GLY A 39 -10.62 8.14 15.95
C GLY A 39 -10.39 9.55 16.49
N SER A 40 -10.52 9.69 17.80
CA SER A 40 -10.23 10.94 18.51
C SER A 40 -8.77 11.10 18.92
N GLU A 41 -8.02 9.99 18.92
CA GLU A 41 -6.61 9.95 19.32
C GLU A 41 -5.71 10.00 18.09
N MET A 42 -4.61 10.74 18.19
CA MET A 42 -3.58 10.77 17.16
C MET A 42 -2.88 9.42 17.06
N VAL A 43 -2.64 8.96 15.83
CA VAL A 43 -1.89 7.73 15.56
C VAL A 43 -0.70 8.01 14.66
N LYS A 44 0.32 7.14 14.72
CA LYS A 44 1.51 7.23 13.88
C LYS A 44 1.66 5.99 13.03
N LEU A 45 1.84 6.16 11.72
CA LEU A 45 2.21 5.05 10.84
C LEU A 45 3.69 4.78 11.00
N LEU A 46 4.02 3.68 11.69
CA LEU A 46 5.40 3.30 11.96
C LEU A 46 6.02 2.52 10.80
N ASN A 47 5.34 1.46 10.36
CA ASN A 47 5.88 0.45 9.44
C ASN A 47 4.81 0.05 8.42
N ARG A 48 5.27 -0.47 7.28
CA ARG A 48 4.44 -1.10 6.24
C ARG A 48 4.95 -2.49 5.92
N ARG A 49 4.03 -3.40 5.61
CA ARG A 49 4.30 -4.74 5.11
C ARG A 49 3.36 -5.03 3.95
N TRP A 50 3.93 -5.36 2.80
CA TRP A 50 3.20 -5.77 1.60
C TRP A 50 3.47 -7.24 1.35
N LEU A 51 2.40 -7.96 1.02
CA LEU A 51 2.44 -9.29 0.43
C LEU A 51 1.87 -9.14 -0.98
N ILE A 52 2.71 -9.30 -1.99
CA ILE A 52 2.37 -9.11 -3.40
C ILE A 52 2.38 -10.48 -4.04
N THR A 53 1.23 -10.93 -4.54
CA THR A 53 1.09 -12.22 -5.22
C THR A 53 0.93 -11.97 -6.71
N ASP A 54 1.76 -12.61 -7.54
CA ASP A 54 1.61 -12.58 -8.99
C ASP A 54 0.63 -13.66 -9.50
N ASP A 55 0.41 -13.69 -10.81
CA ASP A 55 -0.48 -14.64 -11.48
C ASP A 55 0.01 -16.10 -11.42
N ASN A 56 1.30 -16.31 -11.15
CA ASN A 56 1.92 -17.63 -10.96
C ASN A 56 1.92 -18.07 -9.48
N ASN A 57 1.19 -17.35 -8.61
CA ASN A 57 1.16 -17.54 -7.16
C ASN A 57 2.52 -17.34 -6.47
N LYS A 58 3.48 -16.68 -7.11
CA LYS A 58 4.72 -16.26 -6.45
C LYS A 58 4.38 -15.08 -5.53
N VAL A 59 4.82 -15.19 -4.28
CA VAL A 59 4.64 -14.15 -3.27
C VAL A 59 5.95 -13.41 -3.07
N GLU A 60 5.88 -12.09 -3.16
CA GLU A 60 6.95 -11.18 -2.78
C GLU A 60 6.54 -10.41 -1.53
N GLU A 61 7.43 -10.38 -0.54
CA GLU A 61 7.25 -9.65 0.70
C GLU A 61 8.10 -8.39 0.69
N VAL A 62 7.46 -7.24 0.90
CA VAL A 62 8.14 -5.95 1.00
C VAL A 62 7.83 -5.33 2.35
N ILE A 63 8.85 -5.21 3.19
CA ILE A 63 8.77 -4.60 4.52
C ILE A 63 9.56 -3.30 4.50
N GLY A 64 9.06 -2.27 5.18
CA GLY A 64 9.81 -1.03 5.35
C GLY A 64 9.23 -0.13 6.42
N GLU A 65 10.04 0.81 6.89
CA GLU A 65 9.61 1.86 7.80
C GLU A 65 8.81 2.94 7.08
N GLY A 66 7.76 3.42 7.73
CA GLY A 66 6.90 4.49 7.28
C GLY A 66 6.21 4.19 5.95
N VAL A 67 5.92 5.25 5.20
CA VAL A 67 5.50 5.25 3.79
C VAL A 67 6.28 6.35 3.08
N VAL A 68 6.77 6.07 1.87
CA VAL A 68 7.55 7.04 1.05
C VAL A 68 8.70 7.75 1.80
N GLY A 69 9.28 7.11 2.83
CA GLY A 69 10.35 7.67 3.66
C GLY A 69 9.89 8.50 4.86
N GLN A 70 8.59 8.52 5.17
CA GLN A 70 8.02 9.31 6.27
C GLN A 70 7.14 8.44 7.19
N GLN A 71 7.06 8.81 8.47
CA GLN A 71 6.13 8.22 9.45
C GLN A 71 5.06 9.27 9.82
N PRO A 72 3.97 9.37 9.04
CA PRO A 72 2.96 10.39 9.26
C PRO A 72 2.21 10.16 10.58
N GLU A 73 1.84 11.27 11.21
CA GLU A 73 0.94 11.33 12.35
C GLU A 73 -0.43 11.82 11.83
N ILE A 74 -1.48 11.03 12.07
CA ILE A 74 -2.83 11.22 11.51
C ILE A 74 -3.91 11.02 12.58
#